data_AF-A0A972Z7U5-F1
#
_entry.id   AF-A0A972Z7U5-F1
#
_cell.length_a   1.000
_cell.length_b   1.000
_cell.length_c   1.000
_cell.angle_alpha   90.00
_cell.angle_beta   90.00
_cell.angle_gamma   90.00
#
_symmetry.space_group_name_H-M   'P 1'
#
loop_
_entity.id
_entity.type
_entity.pdbx_description
1 polymer ?
#
loop_
_entity_poly.entity_id
_entity_poly.type
_entity_poly.pdbx_seq_one_letter_code
_entity_poly.pdbx_strand_id
1 'polypeptide(L)'
;MDKKVHLSFKTFTLFVLLLLLFILPVHALEKEKADKITSFEELEKAIVQTQEKIKENPEDVEEYCRLAQLMLKKGQYDAAKQSLQNVLNIKPNHIDSLLTLSRVYWGLYQFEKGEETFKKVEALDPENRKAQFLEATFAIDRMDFDAALSIYQSILEKKPESAEALCGIAEVFYWRDQFEESEKYIKKCLSLNPEISRAYLIQSLIHRLRQENDEWKETGLKAVELAPFDELARTNMAKIFMRGEGKMDEGYEQTQIALKINPYSYNSHLFLGTGWTPKNYKEQMIEGDEETVNKIKELLKEGDDFLLNQEFDKADIAFSEVLKLAPSNIKAQIGKGTLNYHRKEYRTALSWFFKVLDIEPDYGLAHYGVCQSLLRLKDRINVRFSEIEKEFAAKDEAEPPYLREVFINYEQLDPEIQKIIRFSVKPLNNYLKVLKDRGATFYLIPFHKLLWECPHLAKMKGTRTFDKRLWDDVKGCGGFNSTSGSDWEKDVKYHRFNVVAHEFAHQVHSFLPEELKKEIKRLFLKAKKERITLDFYADFNEWEYFAVGVEAYVSEEKLADQKIGYGHTRRELLGKDPELYNFIKSLSRKERCL
;
A
#
# COMPACT_ATOMS: atom_id res chain seq x y z
N MET A 1 -33.58 -52.70 -32.36
CA MET A 1 -34.17 -51.41 -32.81
C MET A 1 -33.54 -50.31 -31.99
N ASP A 2 -32.66 -49.56 -32.66
CA ASP A 2 -31.83 -48.48 -32.13
C ASP A 2 -32.64 -47.35 -31.52
N LYS A 3 -32.36 -46.99 -30.27
CA LYS A 3 -32.78 -45.71 -29.69
C LYS A 3 -31.69 -44.68 -29.96
N LYS A 4 -31.84 -43.95 -31.07
CA LYS A 4 -31.09 -42.70 -31.31
C LYS A 4 -31.50 -41.66 -30.26
N VAL A 5 -30.55 -41.29 -29.41
CA VAL A 5 -30.70 -40.16 -28.48
C VAL A 5 -30.65 -38.87 -29.30
N HIS A 6 -31.81 -38.25 -29.54
CA HIS A 6 -31.90 -36.92 -30.12
C HIS A 6 -31.53 -35.88 -29.05
N LEU A 7 -30.26 -35.49 -28.99
CA LEU A 7 -29.86 -34.27 -28.31
C LEU A 7 -30.43 -33.09 -29.12
N SER A 8 -31.28 -32.27 -28.50
CA SER A 8 -31.83 -31.10 -29.18
C SER A 8 -30.71 -30.12 -29.56
N PHE A 9 -30.84 -29.47 -30.72
CA PHE A 9 -29.87 -28.47 -31.19
C PHE A 9 -29.64 -27.34 -30.16
N LYS A 10 -30.66 -27.03 -29.33
CA LYS A 10 -30.57 -26.03 -28.25
C LYS A 10 -29.66 -26.45 -27.09
N THR A 11 -29.61 -27.74 -26.73
CA THR A 11 -28.72 -28.24 -25.66
C THR A 11 -27.25 -28.33 -26.10
N PHE A 12 -26.99 -28.58 -27.39
CA PHE A 12 -25.62 -28.56 -27.93
C PHE A 12 -25.06 -27.12 -28.03
N THR A 13 -25.90 -26.17 -28.43
CA THR A 13 -25.50 -24.74 -28.53
C THR A 13 -25.20 -24.13 -27.16
N LEU A 14 -25.95 -24.50 -26.13
CA LEU A 14 -25.70 -24.06 -24.74
C LEU A 14 -24.40 -24.65 -24.17
N PHE A 15 -24.06 -25.89 -24.54
CA PHE A 15 -22.83 -26.56 -24.09
C PHE A 15 -21.58 -25.97 -24.77
N VAL A 16 -21.66 -25.61 -26.05
CA VAL A 16 -20.58 -24.92 -26.78
C VAL A 16 -20.39 -23.47 -26.28
N LEU A 17 -21.46 -22.75 -25.95
CA LEU A 17 -21.38 -21.43 -25.32
C LEU A 17 -20.77 -21.48 -23.90
N LEU A 18 -21.11 -22.52 -23.12
CA LEU A 18 -20.48 -22.76 -21.81
C LEU A 18 -19.00 -23.13 -21.94
N LEU A 19 -18.62 -23.95 -22.93
CA LEU A 19 -17.21 -24.25 -23.23
C LEU A 19 -16.44 -23.01 -23.71
N LEU A 20 -17.03 -22.17 -24.57
CA LEU A 20 -16.43 -20.91 -25.01
C LEU A 20 -16.24 -19.92 -23.84
N LEU A 21 -17.16 -19.89 -22.88
CA LEU A 21 -17.03 -19.10 -21.65
C LEU A 21 -15.91 -19.58 -20.72
N PHE A 22 -15.50 -20.85 -20.78
CA PHE A 22 -14.32 -21.36 -20.05
C PHE A 22 -13.03 -21.28 -20.87
N ILE A 23 -13.10 -21.39 -22.20
CA ILE A 23 -11.93 -21.37 -23.09
C ILE A 23 -11.40 -19.94 -23.28
N LEU A 24 -12.27 -18.94 -23.44
CA LEU A 24 -11.88 -17.54 -23.66
C LEU A 24 -11.06 -16.91 -22.52
N PRO A 25 -11.46 -17.02 -21.22
CA PRO A 25 -10.67 -16.45 -20.13
C PRO A 25 -9.33 -17.16 -19.93
N VAL A 26 -9.27 -18.48 -20.17
CA VAL A 26 -8.00 -19.24 -20.10
C VAL A 26 -7.04 -18.82 -21.22
N HIS A 27 -7.54 -18.65 -22.46
CA HIS A 27 -6.70 -18.20 -23.58
C HIS A 27 -6.23 -16.76 -23.43
N ALA A 28 -7.08 -15.86 -22.91
CA ALA A 28 -6.68 -14.48 -22.63
C ALA A 28 -5.58 -14.43 -21.55
N LEU A 29 -5.70 -15.27 -20.52
CA LEU A 29 -4.71 -15.36 -19.44
C LEU A 29 -3.38 -15.94 -19.92
N GLU A 30 -3.41 -17.03 -20.69
CA GLU A 30 -2.20 -17.61 -21.27
C GLU A 30 -1.50 -16.66 -22.24
N LYS A 31 -2.27 -15.90 -23.03
CA LYS A 31 -1.73 -14.86 -23.90
C LYS A 31 -1.07 -13.73 -23.11
N GLU A 32 -1.70 -13.25 -22.05
CA GLU A 32 -1.12 -12.18 -21.22
C GLU A 32 0.15 -12.63 -20.48
N LYS A 33 0.17 -13.87 -19.96
CA LYS A 33 1.37 -14.47 -19.37
C LYS A 33 2.48 -14.66 -20.41
N ALA A 34 2.13 -15.10 -21.62
CA ALA A 34 3.07 -15.28 -22.73
C ALA A 34 3.68 -13.94 -23.17
N ASP A 35 2.85 -12.92 -23.45
CA ASP A 35 3.29 -11.57 -23.86
C ASP A 35 4.20 -10.94 -22.79
N LYS A 36 3.88 -11.16 -21.50
CA LYS A 36 4.73 -10.77 -20.35
C LYS A 36 6.09 -11.46 -20.36
N ILE A 37 6.13 -12.79 -20.48
CA ILE A 37 7.38 -13.56 -20.48
C ILE A 37 8.26 -13.11 -21.64
N THR A 38 7.67 -13.00 -22.84
CA THR A 38 8.36 -12.54 -24.04
C THR A 38 8.95 -11.15 -23.86
N SER A 39 8.24 -10.20 -23.25
CA SER A 39 8.76 -8.85 -23.01
C SER A 39 10.00 -8.81 -22.09
N PHE A 40 10.02 -9.63 -21.02
CA PHE A 40 11.18 -9.71 -20.13
C PHE A 40 12.37 -10.45 -20.76
N GLU A 41 12.11 -11.48 -21.57
CA GLU A 41 13.15 -12.20 -22.32
C GLU A 41 13.83 -11.29 -23.37
N GLU A 42 13.04 -10.49 -24.09
CA GLU A 42 13.56 -9.48 -25.02
C GLU A 42 14.42 -8.45 -24.30
N LEU A 43 13.98 -8.00 -23.12
CA LEU A 43 14.73 -7.06 -22.29
C LEU A 43 16.06 -7.66 -21.81
N GLU A 44 16.07 -8.93 -21.40
CA GLU A 44 17.29 -9.64 -21.02
C GLU A 44 18.26 -9.74 -22.21
N LYS A 45 17.75 -10.15 -23.37
CA LYS A 45 18.55 -10.26 -24.59
C LYS A 45 19.19 -8.92 -24.96
N ALA A 46 18.43 -7.82 -24.86
CA ALA A 46 18.94 -6.49 -25.11
C ALA A 46 20.03 -6.08 -24.10
N ILE A 47 19.89 -6.46 -22.82
CA ILE A 47 20.91 -6.22 -21.78
C ILE A 47 22.20 -6.97 -22.11
N VAL A 48 22.12 -8.27 -22.43
CA VAL A 48 23.29 -9.10 -22.76
C VAL A 48 24.02 -8.54 -23.98
N GLN A 49 23.30 -8.22 -25.06
CA GLN A 49 23.88 -7.63 -26.26
C GLN A 49 24.57 -6.29 -25.98
N THR A 50 23.98 -5.46 -25.12
CA THR A 50 24.57 -4.17 -24.73
C THR A 50 25.85 -4.39 -23.90
N GLN A 51 25.86 -5.37 -23.00
CA GLN A 51 27.04 -5.74 -22.22
C GLN A 51 28.18 -6.28 -23.08
N GLU A 52 27.88 -7.05 -24.14
CA GLU A 52 28.89 -7.53 -25.09
C GLU A 52 29.56 -6.37 -25.83
N LYS A 53 28.78 -5.40 -26.32
CA LYS A 53 29.33 -4.19 -26.94
C LYS A 53 30.19 -3.35 -26.01
N ILE A 54 29.81 -3.22 -24.74
CA ILE A 54 30.63 -2.54 -23.72
C ILE A 54 31.96 -3.29 -23.50
N LYS A 55 31.98 -4.63 -23.58
CA LYS A 55 33.24 -5.39 -23.50
C LYS A 55 34.13 -5.14 -24.70
N GLU A 56 33.56 -4.98 -25.90
CA GLU A 56 34.28 -4.63 -27.12
C GLU A 56 34.83 -3.19 -27.07
N ASN A 57 34.07 -2.25 -26.50
CA ASN A 57 34.47 -0.86 -26.32
C ASN A 57 34.13 -0.34 -24.90
N PRO A 58 35.05 -0.48 -23.93
CA PRO A 58 34.81 -0.10 -22.53
C PRO A 58 34.70 1.41 -22.24
N GLU A 59 34.93 2.28 -23.23
CA GLU A 59 34.77 3.73 -23.08
C GLU A 59 33.48 4.24 -23.77
N ASP A 60 32.64 3.34 -24.27
CA ASP A 60 31.38 3.69 -24.94
C ASP A 60 30.30 4.18 -23.95
N VAL A 61 30.27 5.48 -23.74
CA VAL A 61 29.27 6.16 -22.89
C VAL A 61 27.84 5.87 -23.32
N GLU A 62 27.58 5.72 -24.62
CA GLU A 62 26.23 5.58 -25.16
C GLU A 62 25.67 4.19 -24.88
N GLU A 63 26.50 3.15 -25.00
CA GLU A 63 26.13 1.79 -24.61
C GLU A 63 25.97 1.64 -23.09
N TYR A 64 26.77 2.33 -22.26
CA TYR A 64 26.51 2.38 -20.81
C TYR A 64 25.19 3.10 -20.46
N CYS A 65 24.85 4.20 -21.16
CA CYS A 65 23.56 4.88 -20.98
C CYS A 65 22.40 3.95 -21.37
N ARG A 66 22.53 3.24 -22.50
CA ARG A 66 21.55 2.23 -22.94
C ARG A 66 21.41 1.13 -21.90
N LEU A 67 22.52 0.60 -21.38
CA LEU A 67 22.51 -0.43 -20.36
C LEU A 67 21.75 0.02 -19.11
N ALA A 68 22.02 1.24 -18.64
CA ALA A 68 21.33 1.82 -17.50
C ALA A 68 19.82 1.93 -17.73
N GLN A 69 19.38 2.37 -18.91
CA GLN A 69 17.95 2.47 -19.25
C GLN A 69 17.27 1.09 -19.31
N LEU A 70 17.94 0.08 -19.89
CA LEU A 70 17.41 -1.28 -19.95
C LEU A 70 17.31 -1.89 -18.54
N MET A 71 18.34 -1.71 -17.72
CA MET A 71 18.35 -2.13 -16.32
C MET A 71 17.24 -1.45 -15.52
N LEU A 72 16.99 -0.16 -15.74
CA LEU A 72 15.86 0.56 -15.12
C LEU A 72 14.51 -0.01 -15.52
N LYS A 73 14.26 -0.27 -16.81
CA LYS A 73 13.03 -0.93 -17.28
C LYS A 73 12.84 -2.32 -16.63
N LYS A 74 13.93 -3.00 -16.32
CA LYS A 74 13.93 -4.32 -15.68
C LYS A 74 13.87 -4.25 -14.14
N GLY A 75 13.90 -3.06 -13.55
CA GLY A 75 13.92 -2.89 -12.09
C GLY A 75 15.25 -3.14 -11.41
N GLN A 76 16.34 -3.23 -12.17
CA GLN A 76 17.69 -3.43 -11.64
C GLN A 76 18.34 -2.08 -11.28
N TYR A 77 17.77 -1.38 -10.30
CA TYR A 77 18.21 -0.03 -9.90
C TYR A 77 19.69 0.05 -9.52
N ASP A 78 20.21 -0.92 -8.75
CA ASP A 78 21.62 -0.92 -8.37
C ASP A 78 22.57 -1.14 -9.55
N ALA A 79 22.18 -1.99 -10.51
CA ALA A 79 22.96 -2.21 -11.72
C ALA A 79 22.90 -1.00 -12.66
N ALA A 80 21.73 -0.35 -12.77
CA ALA A 80 21.58 0.91 -13.50
C ALA A 80 22.45 2.02 -12.89
N LYS A 81 22.45 2.13 -11.54
CA LYS A 81 23.32 3.05 -10.79
C LYS A 81 24.79 2.83 -11.13
N GLN A 82 25.27 1.58 -11.12
CA GLN A 82 26.66 1.25 -11.48
C GLN A 82 26.98 1.66 -12.92
N SER A 83 26.09 1.36 -13.87
CA SER A 83 26.26 1.73 -15.28
C SER A 83 26.34 3.25 -15.47
N LEU A 84 25.50 4.02 -14.75
CA LEU A 84 25.54 5.48 -14.77
C LEU A 84 26.80 6.04 -14.12
N GLN A 85 27.29 5.42 -13.04
CA GLN A 85 28.55 5.80 -12.40
C GLN A 85 29.74 5.59 -13.36
N ASN A 86 29.74 4.53 -14.18
CA ASN A 86 30.75 4.36 -15.22
C ASN A 86 30.71 5.49 -16.26
N VAL A 87 29.51 5.90 -16.70
CA VAL A 87 29.37 7.08 -17.58
C VAL A 87 29.96 8.32 -16.93
N LEU A 88 29.67 8.57 -15.65
CA LEU A 88 30.14 9.75 -14.94
C LEU A 88 31.64 9.70 -14.61
N ASN A 89 32.25 8.52 -14.55
CA ASN A 89 33.70 8.40 -14.46
C ASN A 89 34.40 8.83 -15.76
N ILE A 90 33.79 8.53 -16.92
CA ILE A 90 34.31 8.90 -18.24
C ILE A 90 33.95 10.37 -18.57
N LYS A 91 32.71 10.78 -18.29
CA LYS A 91 32.14 12.11 -18.53
C LYS A 91 31.44 12.63 -17.27
N PRO A 92 32.16 13.28 -16.35
CA PRO A 92 31.62 13.73 -15.05
C PRO A 92 30.39 14.65 -15.11
N ASN A 93 30.26 15.44 -16.18
CA ASN A 93 29.18 16.40 -16.37
C ASN A 93 28.14 15.94 -17.41
N HIS A 94 28.00 14.63 -17.63
CA HIS A 94 27.00 14.11 -18.56
C HIS A 94 25.58 14.26 -18.00
N ILE A 95 24.87 15.31 -18.43
CA ILE A 95 23.57 15.75 -17.89
C ILE A 95 22.53 14.62 -17.87
N ASP A 96 22.36 13.89 -18.98
CA ASP A 96 21.34 12.84 -19.07
C ASP A 96 21.60 11.70 -18.07
N SER A 97 22.87 11.39 -17.78
CA SER A 97 23.24 10.38 -16.78
C SER A 97 23.08 10.90 -15.35
N LEU A 98 23.38 12.18 -15.09
CA LEU A 98 23.12 12.81 -13.79
C LEU A 98 21.61 12.83 -13.49
N LEU A 99 20.78 13.22 -14.47
CA LEU A 99 19.31 13.17 -14.34
C LEU A 99 18.81 11.76 -14.05
N THR A 100 19.27 10.78 -14.84
CA THR A 100 18.86 9.39 -14.66
C THR A 100 19.34 8.84 -13.32
N LEU A 101 20.54 9.19 -12.88
CA LEU A 101 21.10 8.77 -11.59
C LEU A 101 20.33 9.40 -10.42
N SER A 102 19.96 10.67 -10.53
CA SER A 102 19.09 11.33 -9.55
C SER A 102 17.75 10.59 -9.41
N ARG A 103 17.10 10.24 -10.54
CA ARG A 103 15.87 9.44 -10.56
C ARG A 103 16.08 8.04 -9.97
N VAL A 104 17.21 7.39 -10.23
CA VAL A 104 17.55 6.08 -9.64
C VAL A 104 17.67 6.19 -8.12
N TYR A 105 18.37 7.20 -7.60
CA TYR A 105 18.45 7.44 -6.17
C TYR A 105 17.07 7.69 -5.56
N TRP A 106 16.21 8.42 -6.26
CA TRP A 106 14.83 8.66 -5.83
C TRP A 106 14.02 7.36 -5.74
N GLY A 107 14.10 6.49 -6.76
CA GLY A 107 13.46 5.17 -6.76
C GLY A 107 13.99 4.22 -5.67
N LEU A 108 15.25 4.40 -5.26
CA LEU A 108 15.87 3.70 -4.12
C LEU A 108 15.56 4.36 -2.76
N TYR A 109 14.68 5.36 -2.72
CA TYR A 109 14.36 6.17 -1.54
C TYR A 109 15.61 6.82 -0.93
N GLN A 110 16.68 7.04 -1.71
CA GLN A 110 17.91 7.74 -1.36
C GLN A 110 17.79 9.22 -1.73
N PHE A 111 16.75 9.87 -1.22
CA PHE A 111 16.34 11.22 -1.60
C PHE A 111 17.47 12.25 -1.48
N GLU A 112 18.27 12.19 -0.42
CA GLU A 112 19.37 13.14 -0.20
C GLU A 112 20.42 13.07 -1.31
N LYS A 113 20.78 11.86 -1.76
CA LYS A 113 21.70 11.67 -2.89
C LYS A 113 21.06 12.03 -4.23
N GLY A 114 19.75 11.77 -4.36
CA GLY A 114 18.95 12.17 -5.51
C GLY A 114 18.99 13.69 -5.71
N GLU A 115 18.74 14.45 -4.66
CA GLU A 115 18.79 15.91 -4.66
C GLU A 115 20.20 16.45 -4.90
N GLU A 116 21.23 15.90 -4.26
CA GLU A 116 22.62 16.31 -4.52
C GLU A 116 23.00 16.12 -6.00
N THR A 117 22.60 14.99 -6.58
CA THR A 117 22.85 14.69 -8.00
C THR A 117 22.03 15.62 -8.91
N PHE A 118 20.79 15.92 -8.55
CA PHE A 118 19.91 16.81 -9.31
C PHE A 118 20.45 18.25 -9.35
N LYS A 119 20.94 18.78 -8.22
CA LYS A 119 21.54 20.11 -8.12
C LYS A 119 22.74 20.30 -9.05
N LYS A 120 23.48 19.23 -9.35
CA LYS A 120 24.56 19.27 -10.36
C LYS A 120 24.00 19.52 -11.76
N VAL A 121 22.84 18.95 -12.08
CA VAL A 121 22.16 19.21 -13.36
C VAL A 121 21.70 20.66 -13.44
N GLU A 122 21.03 21.16 -12.40
CA GLU A 122 20.56 22.55 -12.35
C GLU A 122 21.71 23.55 -12.54
N ALA A 123 22.88 23.28 -11.94
CA ALA A 123 24.06 24.11 -12.09
C ALA A 123 24.69 24.05 -13.50
N LEU A 124 24.59 22.91 -14.18
CA LEU A 124 25.14 22.70 -15.52
C LEU A 124 24.23 23.23 -16.63
N ASP A 125 22.92 23.06 -16.49
CA ASP A 125 21.90 23.46 -17.47
C ASP A 125 20.57 23.80 -16.77
N PRO A 126 20.40 25.05 -16.28
CA PRO A 126 19.21 25.47 -15.55
C PRO A 126 17.91 25.42 -16.37
N GLU A 127 18.01 25.50 -17.70
CA GLU A 127 16.86 25.49 -18.61
C GLU A 127 16.58 24.08 -19.18
N ASN A 128 17.22 23.05 -18.63
CA ASN A 128 17.05 21.69 -19.10
C ASN A 128 15.62 21.21 -18.90
N ARG A 129 14.90 20.97 -20.00
CA ARG A 129 13.48 20.56 -19.95
C ARG A 129 13.27 19.23 -19.23
N LYS A 130 14.17 18.25 -19.40
CA LYS A 130 14.06 16.95 -18.70
C LYS A 130 14.25 17.14 -17.20
N ALA A 131 15.13 18.06 -16.79
CA ALA A 131 15.32 18.43 -15.40
C ALA A 131 14.05 19.06 -14.81
N GLN A 132 13.42 20.02 -15.51
CA GLN A 132 12.16 20.65 -15.06
C GLN A 132 11.04 19.62 -14.86
N PHE A 133 10.87 18.65 -15.77
CA PHE A 133 9.90 17.56 -15.58
C PHE A 133 10.22 16.69 -14.36
N LEU A 134 11.50 16.39 -14.13
CA LEU A 134 11.93 15.60 -12.98
C LEU A 134 11.74 16.36 -11.67
N GLU A 135 12.01 17.66 -11.65
CA GLU A 135 11.77 18.54 -10.50
C GLU A 135 10.29 18.58 -10.14
N ALA A 136 9.39 18.75 -11.13
CA ALA A 136 7.95 18.70 -10.91
C ALA A 136 7.50 17.34 -10.35
N THR A 137 8.11 16.25 -10.82
CA THR A 137 7.87 14.90 -10.27
C THR A 137 8.32 14.80 -8.81
N PHE A 138 9.52 15.30 -8.48
CA PHE A 138 10.00 15.36 -7.09
C PHE A 138 9.10 16.23 -6.21
N ALA A 139 8.60 17.35 -6.74
CA ALA A 139 7.63 18.20 -6.06
C ALA A 139 6.33 17.44 -5.74
N ILE A 140 5.79 16.66 -6.69
CA ILE A 140 4.63 15.77 -6.42
C ILE A 140 4.95 14.76 -5.31
N ASP A 141 6.12 14.11 -5.34
CA ASP A 141 6.51 13.10 -4.34
C ASP A 141 6.71 13.71 -2.93
N ARG A 142 7.18 14.96 -2.87
CA ARG A 142 7.26 15.79 -1.66
C ARG A 142 5.92 16.41 -1.25
N MET A 143 4.89 16.23 -2.09
CA MET A 143 3.54 16.79 -1.93
C MET A 143 3.51 18.32 -1.95
N ASP A 144 4.50 18.92 -2.62
CA ASP A 144 4.55 20.33 -2.97
C ASP A 144 3.83 20.54 -4.31
N PHE A 145 2.51 20.42 -4.25
CA PHE A 145 1.66 20.49 -5.43
C PHE A 145 1.63 21.89 -6.05
N ASP A 146 1.86 22.94 -5.27
CA ASP A 146 1.95 24.31 -5.79
C ASP A 146 3.22 24.49 -6.62
N ALA A 147 4.37 24.01 -6.13
CA ALA A 147 5.60 24.01 -6.91
C ALA A 147 5.46 23.18 -8.19
N ALA A 148 4.90 21.96 -8.10
CA ALA A 148 4.68 21.11 -9.25
C ALA A 148 3.81 21.79 -10.34
N LEU A 149 2.68 22.40 -9.94
CA LEU A 149 1.81 23.15 -10.86
C LEU A 149 2.53 24.33 -11.49
N SER A 150 3.27 25.12 -10.70
CA SER A 150 4.02 26.26 -11.20
C SER A 150 5.05 25.84 -12.27
N ILE A 151 5.74 24.73 -12.05
CA ILE A 151 6.72 24.21 -13.02
C ILE A 151 6.02 23.76 -14.31
N TYR A 152 4.94 22.96 -14.21
CA TYR A 152 4.22 22.51 -15.40
C TYR A 152 3.57 23.65 -16.18
N GLN A 153 3.05 24.68 -15.49
CA GLN A 153 2.50 25.88 -16.12
C GLN A 153 3.58 26.64 -16.88
N SER A 154 4.77 26.85 -16.31
CA SER A 154 5.92 27.44 -17.00
C SER A 154 6.33 26.63 -18.25
N ILE A 155 6.30 25.30 -18.18
CA ILE A 155 6.55 24.44 -19.36
C ILE A 155 5.49 24.69 -20.44
N LEU A 156 4.21 24.82 -20.07
CA LEU A 156 3.11 25.07 -21.00
C LEU A 156 3.12 26.49 -21.58
N GLU A 157 3.58 27.49 -20.85
CA GLU A 157 3.77 28.85 -21.38
C GLU A 157 4.76 28.85 -22.56
N LYS A 158 5.85 28.07 -22.43
CA LYS A 158 6.84 27.91 -23.50
C LYS A 158 6.37 26.94 -24.59
N LYS A 159 5.58 25.92 -24.23
CA LYS A 159 5.10 24.84 -25.13
C LYS A 159 3.65 24.46 -24.81
N PRO A 160 2.66 25.19 -25.36
CA PRO A 160 1.25 25.01 -25.03
C PRO A 160 0.68 23.61 -25.31
N GLU A 161 1.31 22.85 -26.21
CA GLU A 161 0.86 21.51 -26.65
C GLU A 161 1.67 20.37 -26.01
N SER A 162 2.27 20.58 -24.83
CA SER A 162 2.98 19.50 -24.13
C SER A 162 2.00 18.54 -23.43
N ALA A 163 1.71 17.39 -24.06
CA ALA A 163 0.88 16.35 -23.48
C ALA A 163 1.39 15.87 -22.10
N GLU A 164 2.71 15.73 -21.94
CA GLU A 164 3.34 15.30 -20.68
C GLU A 164 3.12 16.32 -19.55
N ALA A 165 3.18 17.62 -19.85
CA ALA A 165 2.91 18.66 -18.84
C ALA A 165 1.43 18.70 -18.46
N LEU A 166 0.52 18.52 -19.44
CA LEU A 166 -0.91 18.37 -19.16
C LEU A 166 -1.19 17.13 -18.30
N CYS A 167 -0.50 16.02 -18.55
CA CYS A 167 -0.59 14.82 -17.72
C CYS A 167 -0.08 15.08 -16.29
N GLY A 168 1.02 15.80 -16.14
CA GLY A 168 1.55 16.20 -14.82
C GLY A 168 0.58 17.09 -14.04
N ILE A 169 -0.06 18.05 -14.71
CA ILE A 169 -1.11 18.88 -14.10
C ILE A 169 -2.32 18.03 -13.68
N ALA A 170 -2.76 17.11 -14.55
CA ALA A 170 -3.83 16.17 -14.19
C ALA A 170 -3.45 15.36 -12.95
N GLU A 171 -2.22 14.87 -12.86
CA GLU A 171 -1.73 14.14 -11.70
C GLU A 171 -1.79 14.99 -10.43
N VAL A 172 -1.39 16.26 -10.49
CA VAL A 172 -1.50 17.15 -9.33
C VAL A 172 -2.97 17.33 -8.92
N PHE A 173 -3.89 17.54 -9.87
CA PHE A 173 -5.32 17.65 -9.57
C PHE A 173 -5.89 16.35 -8.98
N TYR A 174 -5.43 15.19 -9.47
CA TYR A 174 -5.77 13.90 -8.88
C TYR A 174 -5.33 13.82 -7.42
N TRP A 175 -4.08 14.18 -7.10
CA TRP A 175 -3.58 14.16 -5.71
C TRP A 175 -4.28 15.17 -4.80
N ARG A 176 -4.84 16.25 -5.35
CA ARG A 176 -5.65 17.24 -4.62
C ARG A 176 -7.12 16.85 -4.46
N ASP A 177 -7.50 15.62 -4.83
CA ASP A 177 -8.90 15.15 -4.87
C ASP A 177 -9.81 16.01 -5.78
N GLN A 178 -9.24 16.71 -6.76
CA GLN A 178 -9.94 17.55 -7.74
C GLN A 178 -10.14 16.77 -9.04
N PHE A 179 -10.94 15.70 -8.97
CA PHE A 179 -11.07 14.71 -10.05
C PHE A 179 -11.65 15.28 -11.34
N GLU A 180 -12.62 16.18 -11.26
CA GLU A 180 -13.24 16.79 -12.44
C GLU A 180 -12.24 17.66 -13.21
N GLU A 181 -11.36 18.38 -12.50
CA GLU A 181 -10.28 19.13 -13.15
C GLU A 181 -9.22 18.19 -13.72
N SER A 182 -8.83 17.16 -12.97
CA SER A 182 -7.91 16.11 -13.45
C SER A 182 -8.38 15.52 -14.79
N GLU A 183 -9.64 15.13 -14.90
CA GLU A 183 -10.22 14.56 -16.12
C GLU A 183 -10.21 15.54 -17.31
N LYS A 184 -10.46 16.84 -17.08
CA LYS A 184 -10.34 17.86 -18.14
C LYS A 184 -8.93 17.90 -18.72
N TYR A 185 -7.91 17.84 -17.87
CA TYR A 185 -6.52 17.83 -18.30
C TYR A 185 -6.10 16.49 -18.93
N ILE A 186 -6.60 15.35 -18.42
CA ILE A 186 -6.42 14.02 -19.05
C ILE A 186 -6.99 14.02 -20.46
N LYS A 187 -8.21 14.53 -20.65
CA LYS A 187 -8.85 14.61 -21.97
C LYS A 187 -8.04 15.46 -22.95
N LYS A 188 -7.51 16.60 -22.51
CA LYS A 188 -6.62 17.44 -23.33
C LYS A 188 -5.32 16.71 -23.66
N CYS A 189 -4.68 16.11 -22.66
CA CYS A 189 -3.46 15.31 -22.82
C CYS A 189 -3.64 14.21 -23.89
N LEU A 190 -4.66 13.37 -23.74
CA LEU A 190 -4.92 12.26 -24.64
C LEU A 190 -5.39 12.70 -26.03
N SER A 191 -5.98 13.89 -26.16
CA SER A 191 -6.28 14.48 -27.48
C SER A 191 -5.04 14.90 -28.26
N LEU A 192 -3.95 15.23 -27.55
CA LEU A 192 -2.66 15.57 -28.16
C LEU A 192 -1.80 14.32 -28.38
N ASN A 193 -1.79 13.39 -27.42
CA ASN A 193 -1.07 12.15 -27.51
C ASN A 193 -1.82 10.99 -26.81
N PRO A 194 -2.43 10.06 -27.57
CA PRO A 194 -3.15 8.92 -27.01
C PRO A 194 -2.24 7.81 -26.47
N GLU A 195 -0.92 7.94 -26.54
CA GLU A 195 0.04 6.93 -26.07
C GLU A 195 0.60 7.23 -24.67
N ILE A 196 0.04 8.23 -23.95
CA ILE A 196 0.47 8.59 -22.59
C ILE A 196 -0.16 7.62 -21.58
N SER A 197 0.54 6.51 -21.29
CA SER A 197 0.11 5.48 -20.33
C SER A 197 -0.28 6.04 -18.96
N ARG A 198 0.47 7.04 -18.47
CA ARG A 198 0.24 7.68 -17.16
C ARG A 198 -1.14 8.32 -17.07
N ALA A 199 -1.65 8.90 -18.16
CA ALA A 199 -2.98 9.52 -18.19
C ALA A 199 -4.09 8.47 -18.01
N TYR A 200 -3.96 7.32 -18.67
CA TYR A 200 -4.88 6.19 -18.48
C TYR A 200 -4.79 5.59 -17.08
N LEU A 201 -3.59 5.52 -16.48
CA LEU A 201 -3.44 5.07 -15.10
C LEU A 201 -4.17 6.00 -14.13
N ILE A 202 -4.00 7.32 -14.26
CA ILE A 202 -4.70 8.30 -13.41
C ILE A 202 -6.22 8.19 -13.63
N GLN A 203 -6.66 8.09 -14.87
CA GLN A 203 -8.07 7.89 -15.21
C GLN A 203 -8.65 6.61 -14.56
N SER A 204 -7.92 5.50 -14.64
CA SER A 204 -8.28 4.23 -13.99
C SER A 204 -8.40 4.37 -12.48
N LEU A 205 -7.49 5.10 -11.85
CA LEU A 205 -7.56 5.38 -10.41
C LEU A 205 -8.79 6.22 -10.06
N ILE A 206 -9.17 7.20 -10.88
CA ILE A 206 -10.40 8.00 -10.70
C ILE A 206 -11.65 7.12 -10.83
N HIS A 207 -11.76 6.31 -11.88
CA HIS A 207 -12.89 5.40 -12.08
C HIS A 207 -13.06 4.42 -10.91
N ARG A 208 -11.94 3.88 -10.38
CA ARG A 208 -11.97 3.04 -9.17
C ARG A 208 -12.61 3.76 -7.98
N LEU A 209 -12.30 5.03 -7.78
CA LEU A 209 -12.80 5.84 -6.66
C LEU A 209 -14.29 6.15 -6.79
N ARG A 210 -14.76 6.32 -8.02
CA ARG A 210 -16.18 6.49 -8.35
C ARG A 210 -16.95 5.17 -8.43
N GLN A 211 -16.27 4.04 -8.22
CA GLN A 211 -16.85 2.69 -8.33
C GLN A 211 -17.37 2.37 -9.75
N GLU A 212 -16.74 2.98 -10.76
CA GLU A 212 -16.99 2.77 -12.20
C GLU A 212 -16.13 1.59 -12.66
N ASN A 213 -16.58 0.36 -12.34
CA ASN A 213 -15.74 -0.84 -12.42
C ASN A 213 -15.32 -1.23 -13.85
N ASP A 214 -16.19 -1.01 -14.84
CA ASP A 214 -15.90 -1.36 -16.23
C ASP A 214 -14.83 -0.41 -16.80
N GLU A 215 -15.00 0.90 -16.56
CA GLU A 215 -14.06 1.93 -16.95
C GLU A 215 -12.73 1.83 -16.18
N TRP A 216 -12.78 1.46 -14.89
CA TRP A 216 -11.60 1.17 -14.07
C TRP A 216 -10.73 0.10 -14.74
N LYS A 217 -11.35 -0.99 -15.19
CA LYS A 217 -10.68 -2.08 -15.88
C LYS A 217 -10.16 -1.64 -17.25
N GLU A 218 -11.00 -1.04 -18.09
CA GLU A 218 -10.63 -0.64 -19.46
C GLU A 218 -9.39 0.25 -19.48
N THR A 219 -9.44 1.33 -18.72
CA THR A 219 -8.34 2.31 -18.64
C THR A 219 -7.10 1.72 -17.95
N GLY A 220 -7.28 0.85 -16.95
CA GLY A 220 -6.18 0.16 -16.28
C GLY A 220 -5.42 -0.80 -17.20
N LEU A 221 -6.15 -1.55 -18.04
CA LEU A 221 -5.56 -2.42 -19.06
C LEU A 221 -4.82 -1.61 -20.11
N LYS A 222 -5.39 -0.50 -20.58
CA LYS A 222 -4.72 0.37 -21.56
C LYS A 222 -3.41 0.96 -21.03
N ALA A 223 -3.37 1.33 -19.74
CA ALA A 223 -2.13 1.80 -19.12
C ALA A 223 -1.01 0.74 -19.15
N VAL A 224 -1.34 -0.52 -18.89
CA VAL A 224 -0.38 -1.64 -18.94
C VAL A 224 0.01 -2.02 -20.36
N GLU A 225 -0.92 -1.95 -21.31
CA GLU A 225 -0.66 -2.17 -22.74
C GLU A 225 0.40 -1.18 -23.27
N LEU A 226 0.24 0.10 -22.94
CA LEU A 226 1.14 1.17 -23.37
C LEU A 226 2.48 1.17 -22.61
N ALA A 227 2.47 0.77 -21.33
CA ALA A 227 3.65 0.72 -20.48
C ALA A 227 3.73 -0.58 -19.67
N PRO A 228 4.15 -1.70 -20.29
CA PRO A 228 4.17 -3.01 -19.64
C PRO A 228 5.18 -3.11 -18.49
N PHE A 229 6.14 -2.18 -18.40
CA PHE A 229 7.17 -2.08 -17.37
C PHE A 229 6.93 -0.91 -16.39
N ASP A 230 5.67 -0.54 -16.15
CA ASP A 230 5.26 0.42 -15.10
C ASP A 230 4.70 -0.35 -13.90
N GLU A 231 5.38 -0.27 -12.75
CA GLU A 231 4.99 -1.00 -11.54
C GLU A 231 3.65 -0.53 -10.96
N LEU A 232 3.31 0.76 -11.14
CA LEU A 232 2.07 1.33 -10.63
C LEU A 232 0.89 0.87 -11.49
N ALA A 233 1.06 0.82 -12.81
CA ALA A 233 0.06 0.24 -13.72
C ALA A 233 -0.16 -1.25 -13.42
N ARG A 234 0.91 -2.01 -13.22
CA ARG A 234 0.84 -3.43 -12.82
C ARG A 234 0.17 -3.63 -11.46
N THR A 235 0.46 -2.77 -10.49
CA THR A 235 -0.20 -2.83 -9.18
C THR A 235 -1.68 -2.43 -9.25
N ASN A 236 -2.05 -1.50 -10.12
CA ASN A 236 -3.45 -1.18 -10.37
C ASN A 236 -4.18 -2.37 -11.03
N MET A 237 -3.54 -3.03 -12.01
CA MET A 237 -4.06 -4.25 -12.63
C MET A 237 -4.22 -5.40 -11.63
N ALA A 238 -3.29 -5.55 -10.69
CA ALA A 238 -3.43 -6.49 -9.59
C ALA A 238 -4.72 -6.25 -8.78
N LYS A 239 -5.01 -4.98 -8.45
CA LYS A 239 -6.24 -4.60 -7.74
C LYS A 239 -7.49 -4.86 -8.58
N ILE A 240 -7.45 -4.59 -9.88
CA ILE A 240 -8.55 -4.89 -10.82
C ILE A 240 -8.87 -6.39 -10.76
N PHE A 241 -7.89 -7.26 -10.94
CA PHE A 241 -8.12 -8.71 -10.93
C PHE A 241 -8.59 -9.21 -9.57
N MET A 242 -7.92 -8.86 -8.48
CA MET A 242 -8.27 -9.41 -7.18
C MET A 242 -9.59 -8.85 -6.63
N ARG A 243 -9.80 -7.54 -6.72
CA ARG A 243 -10.98 -6.88 -6.11
C ARG A 243 -12.14 -6.70 -7.07
N GLY A 244 -11.84 -6.32 -8.31
CA GLY A 244 -12.86 -6.13 -9.35
C GLY A 244 -13.41 -7.46 -9.85
N GLU A 245 -12.55 -8.47 -10.03
CA GLU A 245 -12.94 -9.75 -10.67
C GLU A 245 -12.84 -10.98 -9.75
N GLY A 246 -12.29 -10.84 -8.53
CA GLY A 246 -12.10 -11.96 -7.60
C GLY A 246 -11.03 -12.98 -8.04
N LYS A 247 -10.21 -12.61 -9.03
CA LYS A 247 -9.12 -13.38 -9.66
C LYS A 247 -7.80 -13.20 -8.89
N MET A 248 -7.61 -14.05 -7.88
CA MET A 248 -6.53 -13.90 -6.92
C MET A 248 -5.16 -14.24 -7.50
N ASP A 249 -5.04 -15.34 -8.26
CA ASP A 249 -3.76 -15.78 -8.81
C ASP A 249 -3.25 -14.78 -9.84
N GLU A 250 -4.12 -14.29 -10.73
CA GLU A 250 -3.81 -13.29 -11.74
C GLU A 250 -3.35 -11.97 -11.10
N GLY A 251 -4.06 -11.51 -10.08
CA GLY A 251 -3.66 -10.30 -9.38
C GLY A 251 -2.34 -10.47 -8.62
N TYR A 252 -2.07 -11.66 -8.08
CA TYR A 252 -0.83 -11.94 -7.38
C TYR A 252 0.33 -11.93 -8.38
N GLU A 253 0.14 -12.54 -9.55
CA GLU A 253 1.12 -12.49 -10.64
C GLU A 253 1.43 -11.07 -11.11
N GLN A 254 0.43 -10.19 -11.23
CA GLN A 254 0.66 -8.78 -11.56
C GLN A 254 1.44 -8.06 -10.47
N THR A 255 1.20 -8.40 -9.20
CA THR A 255 1.95 -7.84 -8.07
C THR A 255 3.42 -8.30 -8.10
N GLN A 256 3.67 -9.57 -8.42
CA GLN A 256 5.03 -10.11 -8.60
C GLN A 256 5.76 -9.43 -9.77
N ILE A 257 5.07 -9.09 -10.86
CA ILE A 257 5.66 -8.28 -11.94
C ILE A 257 6.05 -6.90 -11.43
N ALA A 258 5.13 -6.24 -10.73
CA ALA A 258 5.38 -4.91 -10.18
C ALA A 258 6.60 -4.91 -9.26
N LEU A 259 6.77 -5.94 -8.42
CA LEU A 259 7.95 -6.10 -7.57
C LEU A 259 9.23 -6.45 -8.34
N LYS A 260 9.14 -7.16 -9.46
CA LYS A 260 10.28 -7.39 -10.35
C LYS A 260 10.74 -6.09 -11.03
N ILE A 261 9.80 -5.23 -11.44
CA ILE A 261 10.06 -3.89 -12.02
C ILE A 261 10.54 -2.91 -10.95
N ASN A 262 9.99 -2.98 -9.75
CA ASN A 262 10.35 -2.11 -8.65
C ASN A 262 10.26 -2.87 -7.32
N PRO A 263 11.39 -3.41 -6.82
CA PRO A 263 11.46 -4.07 -5.52
C PRO A 263 11.12 -3.15 -4.34
N TYR A 264 11.06 -1.83 -4.56
CA TYR A 264 10.69 -0.83 -3.57
C TYR A 264 9.27 -0.26 -3.82
N SER A 265 8.43 -0.98 -4.56
CA SER A 265 7.02 -0.64 -4.73
C SER A 265 6.25 -0.87 -3.43
N TYR A 266 6.19 0.16 -2.59
CA TYR A 266 5.44 0.12 -1.33
C TYR A 266 3.95 -0.20 -1.52
N ASN A 267 3.34 0.12 -2.68
CA ASN A 267 1.98 -0.27 -3.00
C ASN A 267 1.83 -1.80 -3.15
N SER A 268 2.76 -2.43 -3.87
CA SER A 268 2.76 -3.89 -4.08
C SER A 268 3.05 -4.62 -2.77
N HIS A 269 4.01 -4.12 -2.00
CA HIS A 269 4.32 -4.63 -0.65
C HIS A 269 3.14 -4.48 0.32
N LEU A 270 2.44 -3.34 0.34
CA LEU A 270 1.23 -3.18 1.16
C LEU A 270 0.17 -4.21 0.79
N PHE A 271 0.00 -4.44 -0.51
CA PHE A 271 -1.01 -5.35 -1.00
C PHE A 271 -0.71 -6.79 -0.55
N LEU A 272 0.50 -7.31 -0.78
CA LEU A 272 0.86 -8.65 -0.30
C LEU A 272 0.87 -8.74 1.23
N GLY A 273 1.41 -7.72 1.90
CA GLY A 273 1.51 -7.68 3.35
C GLY A 273 0.18 -7.54 4.10
N THR A 274 -0.94 -7.39 3.39
CA THR A 274 -2.29 -7.36 3.96
C THR A 274 -3.12 -8.60 3.61
N GLY A 275 -2.46 -9.69 3.22
CA GLY A 275 -3.06 -11.03 3.08
C GLY A 275 -3.47 -11.40 1.66
N TRP A 276 -3.08 -10.63 0.65
CA TRP A 276 -3.40 -10.94 -0.75
C TRP A 276 -2.49 -12.01 -1.38
N THR A 277 -1.72 -12.72 -0.56
CA THR A 277 -0.96 -13.89 -0.98
C THR A 277 -1.88 -15.12 -1.09
N PRO A 278 -1.81 -15.89 -2.20
CA PRO A 278 -2.64 -17.10 -2.36
C PRO A 278 -2.11 -18.28 -1.54
N LYS A 279 -0.90 -18.17 -0.97
CA LYS A 279 -0.25 -19.24 -0.19
C LYS A 279 -0.40 -19.01 1.31
N ASN A 280 -0.50 -20.12 2.05
CA ASN A 280 -0.42 -20.11 3.51
C ASN A 280 1.04 -20.32 3.95
N TYR A 281 1.38 -19.85 5.14
CA TYR A 281 2.70 -20.10 5.72
C TYR A 281 2.88 -21.57 6.12
N LYS A 282 4.03 -22.13 5.75
CA LYS A 282 4.51 -23.37 6.34
C LYS A 282 5.14 -23.04 7.69
N GLU A 283 4.92 -23.88 8.69
CA GLU A 283 5.64 -23.74 9.95
C GLU A 283 7.14 -23.90 9.68
N GLN A 284 7.93 -22.89 10.05
CA GLN A 284 9.38 -22.98 9.95
C GLN A 284 9.88 -23.96 11.01
N MET A 285 10.43 -25.08 10.57
CA MET A 285 11.09 -26.04 11.45
C MET A 285 12.41 -25.43 11.94
N ILE A 286 12.63 -25.48 13.25
CA ILE A 286 13.93 -25.13 13.83
C ILE A 286 14.80 -26.38 13.73
N GLU A 287 15.86 -26.32 12.93
CA GLU A 287 16.82 -27.40 12.78
C GLU A 287 17.85 -27.37 13.93
N GLY A 288 18.27 -28.55 14.39
CA GLY A 288 19.25 -28.70 15.47
C GLY A 288 18.93 -29.87 16.40
N ASP A 289 19.84 -30.15 17.33
CA ASP A 289 19.58 -31.02 18.47
C ASP A 289 18.57 -30.37 19.44
N GLU A 290 18.04 -31.17 20.38
CA GLU A 290 17.01 -30.72 21.31
C GLU A 290 17.43 -29.52 22.18
N GLU A 291 18.70 -29.47 22.60
CA GLU A 291 19.24 -28.36 23.40
C GLU A 291 19.28 -27.07 22.57
N THR A 292 19.81 -27.15 21.35
CA THR A 292 19.85 -26.02 20.41
C THR A 292 18.45 -25.50 20.09
N VAL A 293 17.49 -26.40 19.79
CA VAL A 293 16.10 -26.03 19.49
C VAL A 293 15.43 -25.35 20.68
N ASN A 294 15.60 -25.88 21.89
CA ASN A 294 15.05 -25.28 23.09
C ASN A 294 15.67 -23.92 23.38
N LYS A 295 16.98 -23.77 23.17
CA LYS A 295 17.67 -22.48 23.34
C LYS A 295 17.17 -21.43 22.36
N ILE A 296 16.97 -21.79 21.09
CA ILE A 296 16.40 -20.88 20.08
C ILE A 296 14.99 -20.43 20.49
N LYS A 297 14.14 -21.35 20.95
CA LYS A 297 12.77 -21.01 21.40
C LYS A 297 12.78 -20.04 22.59
N GLU A 298 13.67 -20.27 23.56
CA GLU A 298 13.85 -19.38 24.71
C GLU A 298 14.29 -17.98 24.26
N LEU A 299 15.35 -17.88 23.44
CA LEU A 299 15.87 -16.61 22.95
C LEU A 299 14.86 -15.84 22.08
N LEU A 300 14.06 -16.53 21.27
CA LEU A 300 13.00 -15.90 20.49
C LEU A 300 11.93 -15.29 21.41
N LYS A 301 11.54 -16.00 22.46
CA LYS A 301 10.59 -15.49 23.45
C LYS A 301 11.17 -14.30 24.20
N GLU A 302 12.42 -14.37 24.66
CA GLU A 302 13.12 -13.26 25.30
C GLU A 302 13.18 -12.03 24.38
N GLY A 303 13.52 -12.23 23.10
CA GLY A 303 13.56 -11.18 22.10
C GLY A 303 12.21 -10.49 21.92
N ASP A 304 11.12 -11.27 21.84
CA ASP A 304 9.75 -10.74 21.74
C ASP A 304 9.35 -9.97 23.02
N ASP A 305 9.65 -10.52 24.21
CA ASP A 305 9.35 -9.87 25.49
C ASP A 305 10.12 -8.54 25.63
N PHE A 306 11.40 -8.50 25.24
CA PHE A 306 12.18 -7.26 25.21
C PHE A 306 11.67 -6.25 24.19
N LEU A 307 11.22 -6.70 23.01
CA LEU A 307 10.58 -5.81 22.02
C LEU A 307 9.33 -5.14 22.58
N LEU A 308 8.47 -5.92 23.25
CA LEU A 308 7.24 -5.41 23.86
C LEU A 308 7.53 -4.38 24.96
N ASN A 309 8.59 -4.59 25.73
CA ASN A 309 9.03 -3.66 26.76
C ASN A 309 9.90 -2.50 26.24
N GLN A 310 10.08 -2.40 24.92
CA GLN A 310 10.92 -1.38 24.26
C GLN A 310 12.40 -1.44 24.66
N GLU A 311 12.88 -2.59 25.13
CA GLU A 311 14.26 -2.86 25.50
C GLU A 311 15.07 -3.30 24.26
N PHE A 312 15.16 -2.42 23.25
CA PHE A 312 15.64 -2.75 21.91
C PHE A 312 17.06 -3.34 21.88
N ASP A 313 17.96 -2.90 22.77
CA ASP A 313 19.32 -3.42 22.83
C ASP A 313 19.35 -4.89 23.30
N LYS A 314 18.50 -5.25 24.25
CA LYS A 314 18.38 -6.64 24.74
C LYS A 314 17.71 -7.53 23.70
N ALA A 315 16.66 -7.02 23.05
CA ALA A 315 16.03 -7.71 21.92
C ALA A 315 17.04 -7.98 20.80
N ASP A 316 17.87 -6.99 20.47
CA ASP A 316 18.90 -7.10 19.45
C ASP A 316 19.92 -8.19 19.75
N ILE A 317 20.36 -8.30 21.01
CA ILE A 317 21.24 -9.38 21.49
C ILE A 317 20.55 -10.74 21.33
N ALA A 318 19.34 -10.89 21.87
CA ALA A 318 18.61 -12.17 21.83
C ALA A 318 18.42 -12.68 20.39
N PHE A 319 17.94 -11.82 19.48
CA PHE A 319 17.78 -12.20 18.07
C PHE A 319 19.11 -12.45 17.37
N SER A 320 20.19 -11.73 17.73
CA SER A 320 21.50 -11.97 17.15
C SER A 320 22.08 -13.32 17.58
N GLU A 321 21.85 -13.75 18.81
CA GLU A 321 22.23 -15.11 19.26
C GLU A 321 21.42 -16.18 18.51
N VAL A 322 20.12 -15.97 18.29
CA VAL A 322 19.33 -16.88 17.43
C VAL A 322 19.94 -16.97 16.04
N LEU A 323 20.33 -15.85 15.43
CA LEU A 323 20.89 -15.83 14.07
C LEU A 323 22.31 -16.42 13.99
N LYS A 324 23.04 -16.53 15.11
CA LYS A 324 24.30 -17.30 15.16
C LYS A 324 24.04 -18.79 15.11
N LEU A 325 22.99 -19.27 15.80
CA LEU A 325 22.60 -20.68 15.83
C LEU A 325 21.83 -21.11 14.57
N ALA A 326 20.97 -20.24 14.05
CA ALA A 326 20.10 -20.47 12.90
C ALA A 326 20.04 -19.21 12.01
N PRO A 327 20.99 -19.00 11.09
CA PRO A 327 21.10 -17.79 10.28
C PRO A 327 19.86 -17.43 9.43
N SER A 328 19.08 -18.44 9.03
CA SER A 328 17.85 -18.30 8.22
C SER A 328 16.57 -18.23 9.06
N ASN A 329 16.65 -18.08 10.38
CA ASN A 329 15.46 -18.02 11.24
C ASN A 329 14.62 -16.77 10.94
N ILE A 330 13.41 -16.95 10.40
CA ILE A 330 12.54 -15.87 9.94
C ILE A 330 12.08 -15.01 11.11
N LYS A 331 11.69 -15.63 12.24
CA LYS A 331 11.21 -14.88 13.41
C LYS A 331 12.27 -13.92 13.96
N ALA A 332 13.52 -14.37 14.07
CA ALA A 332 14.61 -13.50 14.51
C ALA A 332 14.89 -12.38 13.49
N GLN A 333 14.85 -12.65 12.19
CA GLN A 333 15.03 -11.61 11.17
C GLN A 333 13.89 -10.58 11.16
N ILE A 334 12.63 -11.00 11.37
CA ILE A 334 11.47 -10.12 11.57
C ILE A 334 11.67 -9.28 12.84
N GLY A 335 12.15 -9.88 13.93
CA GLY A 335 12.50 -9.17 15.16
C GLY A 335 13.57 -8.09 14.93
N LYS A 336 14.64 -8.41 14.19
CA LYS A 336 15.69 -7.45 13.77
C LYS A 336 15.12 -6.36 12.87
N GLY A 337 14.25 -6.67 11.92
CA GLY A 337 13.59 -5.65 11.11
C GLY A 337 12.74 -4.70 11.95
N THR A 338 11.93 -5.27 12.85
CA THR A 338 11.02 -4.56 13.75
C THR A 338 11.77 -3.63 14.71
N LEU A 339 12.82 -4.09 15.39
CA LEU A 339 13.58 -3.23 16.31
C LEU A 339 14.22 -2.04 15.57
N ASN A 340 14.74 -2.26 14.36
CA ASN A 340 15.34 -1.19 13.56
C ASN A 340 14.28 -0.19 13.06
N TYR A 341 13.08 -0.68 12.76
CA TYR A 341 11.94 0.18 12.46
C TYR A 341 11.59 1.10 13.64
N HIS A 342 11.55 0.56 14.86
CA HIS A 342 11.29 1.36 16.07
C HIS A 342 12.43 2.33 16.41
N ARG A 343 13.69 1.96 16.13
CA ARG A 343 14.86 2.87 16.20
C ARG A 343 14.87 3.97 15.12
N LYS A 344 13.89 3.96 14.20
CA LYS A 344 13.81 4.86 13.03
C LYS A 344 14.97 4.68 12.03
N GLU A 345 15.61 3.52 12.06
CA GLU A 345 16.66 3.08 11.16
C GLU A 345 16.05 2.32 9.96
N TYR A 346 15.19 2.99 9.21
CA TYR A 346 14.33 2.34 8.20
C TYR A 346 15.10 1.63 7.09
N ARG A 347 16.31 2.07 6.73
CA ARG A 347 17.15 1.36 5.75
C ARG A 347 17.68 0.03 6.29
N THR A 348 18.08 0.00 7.56
CA THR A 348 18.50 -1.23 8.23
C THR A 348 17.31 -2.18 8.36
N ALA A 349 16.14 -1.66 8.74
CA ALA A 349 14.90 -2.43 8.79
C ALA A 349 14.56 -3.08 7.43
N LEU A 350 14.63 -2.30 6.34
CA LEU A 350 14.42 -2.81 4.98
C LEU A 350 15.34 -3.98 4.65
N SER A 351 16.64 -3.88 4.97
CA SER A 351 17.59 -4.97 4.71
C SER A 351 17.17 -6.26 5.41
N TRP A 352 16.68 -6.19 6.66
CA TRP A 352 16.21 -7.37 7.38
C TRP A 352 14.91 -7.95 6.79
N PHE A 353 13.95 -7.10 6.41
CA PHE A 353 12.73 -7.59 5.79
C PHE A 353 12.98 -8.21 4.42
N PHE A 354 13.89 -7.65 3.61
CA PHE A 354 14.27 -8.28 2.35
C PHE A 354 14.97 -9.63 2.54
N LYS A 355 15.81 -9.81 3.58
CA LYS A 355 16.38 -11.13 3.89
C LYS A 355 15.30 -12.18 4.20
N VAL A 356 14.19 -11.79 4.82
CA VAL A 356 13.05 -12.69 5.02
C VAL A 356 12.40 -13.03 3.69
N LEU A 357 12.20 -12.04 2.81
CA LEU A 357 11.62 -12.25 1.48
C LEU A 357 12.52 -13.05 0.54
N ASP A 358 13.84 -13.04 0.74
CA ASP A 358 14.78 -13.91 0.03
C ASP A 358 14.59 -15.40 0.41
N ILE A 359 14.09 -15.67 1.63
CA ILE A 359 13.83 -17.02 2.15
C ILE A 359 12.39 -17.46 1.81
N GLU A 360 11.42 -16.62 2.17
CA GLU A 360 9.99 -16.85 1.97
C GLU A 360 9.38 -15.62 1.27
N PRO A 361 9.35 -15.60 -0.08
CA PRO A 361 8.88 -14.45 -0.87
C PRO A 361 7.42 -14.09 -0.68
N ASP A 362 6.64 -14.95 -0.01
CA ASP A 362 5.21 -14.74 0.26
C ASP A 362 4.95 -14.28 1.71
N TYR A 363 6.00 -14.04 2.50
CA TYR A 363 5.86 -13.71 3.92
C TYR A 363 5.30 -12.28 4.11
N GLY A 364 4.00 -12.20 4.36
CA GLY A 364 3.21 -10.98 4.44
C GLY A 364 3.70 -9.99 5.50
N LEU A 365 4.12 -10.44 6.68
CA LEU A 365 4.72 -9.54 7.68
C LEU A 365 6.00 -8.86 7.17
N ALA A 366 6.82 -9.54 6.36
CA ALA A 366 8.01 -8.92 5.79
C ALA A 366 7.64 -7.92 4.68
N HIS A 367 6.66 -8.24 3.84
CA HIS A 367 6.12 -7.28 2.88
C HIS A 367 5.54 -6.04 3.58
N TYR A 368 4.79 -6.23 4.66
CA TYR A 368 4.27 -5.15 5.50
C TYR A 368 5.42 -4.33 6.11
N GLY A 369 6.45 -5.01 6.64
CA GLY A 369 7.74 -4.44 7.08
C GLY A 369 8.38 -3.49 6.07
N VAL A 370 8.52 -3.96 4.83
CA VAL A 370 9.05 -3.17 3.72
C VAL A 370 8.16 -1.96 3.45
N CYS A 371 6.84 -2.16 3.31
CA CYS A 371 5.90 -1.06 3.07
C CYS A 371 6.01 0.03 4.13
N GLN A 372 5.90 -0.32 5.41
CA GLN A 372 5.93 0.66 6.49
C GLN A 372 7.27 1.41 6.51
N SER A 373 8.39 0.71 6.30
CA SER A 373 9.71 1.35 6.27
C SER A 373 9.86 2.33 5.10
N LEU A 374 9.35 1.99 3.91
CA LEU A 374 9.36 2.88 2.74
C LEU A 374 8.44 4.09 2.93
N LEU A 375 7.25 3.90 3.50
CA LEU A 375 6.35 4.99 3.86
C LEU A 375 7.04 5.96 4.82
N ARG A 376 7.71 5.47 5.87
CA ARG A 376 8.44 6.33 6.80
C ARG A 376 9.63 7.05 6.17
N LEU A 377 10.29 6.47 5.17
CA LEU A 377 11.31 7.19 4.39
C LEU A 377 10.68 8.28 3.51
N LYS A 378 9.54 8.01 2.87
CA LYS A 378 8.80 8.98 2.06
C LYS A 378 8.24 10.13 2.90
N ASP A 379 7.74 9.84 4.10
CA ASP A 379 7.18 10.84 5.00
C ASP A 379 8.22 11.94 5.31
N ARG A 380 9.52 11.62 5.34
CA ARG A 380 10.61 12.59 5.62
C ARG A 380 10.79 13.66 4.55
N ILE A 381 10.36 13.40 3.31
CA ILE A 381 10.47 14.39 2.22
C ILE A 381 9.17 15.19 2.01
N ASN A 382 8.09 14.83 2.71
CA ASN A 382 6.85 15.60 2.68
C ASN A 382 7.12 17.01 3.25
N VAL A 383 6.78 18.05 2.47
CA VAL A 383 7.00 19.46 2.86
C VAL A 383 6.28 19.86 4.15
N ARG A 384 5.21 19.15 4.52
CA ARG A 384 4.43 19.35 5.74
C ARG A 384 4.84 18.44 6.90
N PHE A 385 5.81 17.54 6.73
CA PHE A 385 6.17 16.55 7.74
C PHE A 385 6.43 17.16 9.12
N SER A 386 7.26 18.21 9.19
CA SER A 386 7.58 18.87 10.46
C SER A 386 6.36 19.55 11.11
N GLU A 387 5.44 20.09 10.29
CA GLU A 387 4.20 20.69 10.77
C GLU A 387 3.28 19.61 11.37
N ILE A 388 3.04 18.52 10.64
CA ILE A 388 2.20 17.39 11.08
C ILE A 388 2.72 16.79 12.40
N GLU A 389 4.04 16.61 12.51
CA GLU A 389 4.69 16.15 13.74
C GLU A 389 4.41 17.08 14.92
N LYS A 390 4.52 18.40 14.73
CA LYS A 390 4.25 19.40 15.76
C LYS A 390 2.76 19.46 16.12
N GLU A 391 1.87 19.46 15.13
CA GLU A 391 0.42 19.44 15.34
C GLU A 391 0.01 18.21 16.16
N PHE A 392 0.48 17.02 15.78
CA PHE A 392 0.18 15.81 16.51
C PHE A 392 0.79 15.83 17.92
N ALA A 393 2.02 16.31 18.09
CA ALA A 393 2.65 16.46 19.40
C ALA A 393 1.84 17.39 20.33
N ALA A 394 1.30 18.48 19.79
CA ALA A 394 0.52 19.47 20.53
C ALA A 394 -0.91 19.02 20.90
N LYS A 395 -1.50 18.08 20.16
CA LYS A 395 -2.81 17.51 20.53
C LYS A 395 -2.70 16.79 21.87
N ASP A 396 -3.72 16.88 22.72
CA ASP A 396 -3.84 16.02 23.89
C ASP A 396 -5.30 15.61 24.07
N GLU A 397 -5.50 14.41 24.59
CA GLU A 397 -6.82 13.86 24.87
C GLU A 397 -6.75 13.13 26.20
N ALA A 398 -7.68 13.46 27.09
CA ALA A 398 -7.76 12.81 28.39
C ALA A 398 -8.04 11.31 28.21
N GLU A 399 -7.44 10.48 29.08
CA GLU A 399 -7.75 9.05 29.10
C GLU A 399 -9.22 8.86 29.52
N PRO A 400 -10.09 8.30 28.66
CA PRO A 400 -11.47 8.05 29.04
C PRO A 400 -11.55 6.92 30.07
N PRO A 401 -12.56 6.93 30.97
CA PRO A 401 -12.78 5.83 31.91
C PRO A 401 -12.96 4.50 31.18
N TYR A 402 -12.54 3.41 31.85
CA TYR A 402 -12.63 2.03 31.37
C TYR A 402 -11.75 1.67 30.16
N LEU A 403 -10.89 2.59 29.69
CA LEU A 403 -10.06 2.35 28.52
C LEU A 403 -9.12 1.15 28.74
N ARG A 404 -8.44 1.09 29.88
CA ARG A 404 -7.44 0.04 30.17
C ARG A 404 -8.06 -1.33 30.36
N GLU A 405 -9.30 -1.39 30.81
CA GLU A 405 -10.05 -2.64 30.98
C GLU A 405 -10.53 -3.21 29.64
N VAL A 406 -10.77 -2.35 28.65
CA VAL A 406 -11.11 -2.78 27.28
C VAL A 406 -9.83 -3.05 26.49
N PHE A 407 -8.87 -2.13 26.50
CA PHE A 407 -7.59 -2.24 25.80
C PHE A 407 -6.57 -2.99 26.66
N ILE A 408 -6.61 -4.32 26.59
CA ILE A 408 -5.96 -5.21 27.58
C ILE A 408 -4.43 -5.17 27.59
N ASN A 409 -3.78 -4.60 26.57
CA ASN A 409 -2.34 -4.41 26.52
C ASN A 409 -1.90 -2.94 26.54
N TYR A 410 -2.81 -2.01 26.89
CA TYR A 410 -2.58 -0.56 26.80
C TYR A 410 -1.30 -0.09 27.50
N GLU A 411 -1.02 -0.60 28.71
CA GLU A 411 0.12 -0.15 29.52
C GLU A 411 1.49 -0.50 28.92
N GLN A 412 1.55 -1.55 28.09
CA GLN A 412 2.78 -1.99 27.42
C GLN A 412 3.03 -1.23 26.11
N LEU A 413 2.04 -0.47 25.62
CA LEU A 413 2.16 0.24 24.34
C LEU A 413 3.05 1.47 24.47
N ASP A 414 3.71 1.80 23.35
CA ASP A 414 4.44 3.05 23.19
C ASP A 414 3.53 4.28 23.50
N PRO A 415 4.03 5.33 24.17
CA PRO A 415 3.22 6.49 24.55
C PRO A 415 2.54 7.21 23.38
N GLU A 416 3.14 7.19 22.19
CA GLU A 416 2.52 7.73 20.98
C GLU A 416 1.29 6.92 20.60
N ILE A 417 1.38 5.57 20.64
CA ILE A 417 0.25 4.68 20.38
C ILE A 417 -0.86 4.84 21.42
N GLN A 418 -0.50 4.91 22.71
CA GLN A 418 -1.47 5.18 23.79
C GLN A 418 -2.26 6.47 23.53
N LYS A 419 -1.57 7.51 23.06
CA LYS A 419 -2.16 8.78 22.66
C LYS A 419 -3.07 8.65 21.44
N ILE A 420 -2.66 7.90 20.41
CA ILE A 420 -3.47 7.64 19.21
C ILE A 420 -4.80 6.96 19.59
N ILE A 421 -4.76 5.92 20.43
CA ILE A 421 -5.95 5.20 20.88
C ILE A 421 -6.97 6.16 21.51
N ARG A 422 -6.53 7.08 22.39
CA ARG A 422 -7.42 8.05 23.05
C ARG A 422 -8.16 8.92 22.03
N PHE A 423 -7.48 9.36 20.95
CA PHE A 423 -8.13 10.09 19.86
C PHE A 423 -9.10 9.22 19.07
N SER A 424 -8.68 8.00 18.71
CA SER A 424 -9.44 7.10 17.86
C SER A 424 -10.77 6.69 18.49
N VAL A 425 -10.80 6.43 19.80
CA VAL A 425 -12.04 6.01 20.48
C VAL A 425 -12.92 7.18 20.90
N LYS A 426 -12.42 8.42 20.89
CA LYS A 426 -13.10 9.62 21.39
C LYS A 426 -14.56 9.73 20.94
N PRO A 427 -14.92 9.53 19.65
CA PRO A 427 -16.31 9.70 19.21
C PRO A 427 -17.32 8.76 19.88
N LEU A 428 -16.86 7.59 20.34
CA LEU A 428 -17.69 6.51 20.89
C LEU A 428 -17.20 6.04 22.28
N ASN A 429 -16.40 6.86 22.99
CA ASN A 429 -15.79 6.45 24.26
C ASN A 429 -16.82 6.19 25.39
N ASN A 430 -18.04 6.72 25.26
CA ASN A 430 -19.17 6.44 26.13
C ASN A 430 -19.57 4.95 26.14
N TYR A 431 -19.23 4.19 25.10
CA TYR A 431 -19.48 2.76 25.03
C TYR A 431 -18.43 1.91 25.75
N LEU A 432 -17.28 2.46 26.16
CA LEU A 432 -16.23 1.71 26.87
C LEU A 432 -16.76 1.02 28.13
N LYS A 433 -17.67 1.69 28.88
CA LYS A 433 -18.32 1.07 30.04
C LYS A 433 -19.13 -0.17 29.66
N VAL A 434 -19.94 -0.08 28.60
CA VAL A 434 -20.77 -1.19 28.12
C VAL A 434 -19.87 -2.36 27.70
N LEU A 435 -18.80 -2.07 26.96
CA LEU A 435 -17.84 -3.07 26.52
C LEU A 435 -17.18 -3.77 27.71
N LYS A 436 -16.69 -2.99 28.67
CA LYS A 436 -16.09 -3.49 29.91
C LYS A 436 -17.07 -4.34 30.73
N ASP A 437 -18.30 -3.90 30.93
CA ASP A 437 -19.31 -4.64 31.68
C ASP A 437 -19.73 -5.95 31.00
N ARG A 438 -19.59 -6.03 29.66
CA ARG A 438 -19.83 -7.24 28.87
C ARG A 438 -18.59 -8.14 28.75
N GLY A 439 -17.42 -7.69 29.21
CA GLY A 439 -16.16 -8.42 29.09
C GLY A 439 -15.56 -8.42 27.67
N ALA A 440 -15.95 -7.46 26.83
CA ALA A 440 -15.35 -7.28 25.50
C ALA A 440 -13.92 -6.73 25.63
N THR A 441 -13.02 -7.18 24.76
CA THR A 441 -11.59 -6.82 24.80
C THR A 441 -11.11 -6.24 23.48
N PHE A 442 -10.09 -5.41 23.53
CA PHE A 442 -9.39 -4.85 22.37
C PHE A 442 -7.88 -5.07 22.57
N TYR A 443 -7.20 -5.65 21.58
CA TYR A 443 -5.76 -5.90 21.64
C TYR A 443 -5.02 -5.27 20.47
N LEU A 444 -3.99 -4.49 20.75
CA LEU A 444 -3.12 -3.92 19.71
C LEU A 444 -2.04 -4.92 19.34
N ILE A 445 -2.05 -5.38 18.09
CA ILE A 445 -1.12 -6.38 17.56
C ILE A 445 0.26 -5.72 17.43
N PRO A 446 1.29 -6.24 18.12
CA PRO A 446 2.68 -5.81 17.90
C PRO A 446 3.12 -6.09 16.46
N PHE A 447 3.98 -5.24 15.87
CA PHE A 447 4.45 -5.37 14.49
C PHE A 447 4.79 -6.82 14.10
N HIS A 448 5.67 -7.42 14.89
CA HIS A 448 6.32 -8.70 14.65
C HIS A 448 5.40 -9.92 14.87
N LYS A 449 4.14 -9.71 15.28
CA LYS A 449 3.19 -10.79 15.52
C LYS A 449 2.15 -10.92 14.39
N LEU A 450 1.78 -12.17 14.13
CA LEU A 450 0.66 -12.53 13.27
C LEU A 450 -0.66 -12.40 14.05
N LEU A 451 -1.77 -12.22 13.33
CA LEU A 451 -3.08 -12.04 13.95
C LEU A 451 -3.47 -13.23 14.84
N TRP A 452 -3.24 -14.46 14.36
CA TRP A 452 -3.60 -15.67 15.08
C TRP A 452 -2.77 -15.91 16.36
N GLU A 453 -1.62 -15.23 16.50
CA GLU A 453 -0.79 -15.27 17.71
C GLU A 453 -1.39 -14.38 18.84
N CYS A 454 -2.43 -13.61 18.54
CA CYS A 454 -3.11 -12.76 19.51
C CYS A 454 -4.14 -13.54 20.35
N PRO A 455 -4.46 -13.06 21.57
CA PRO A 455 -5.46 -13.67 22.42
C PRO A 455 -6.80 -13.90 21.68
N HIS A 456 -7.40 -15.07 21.89
CA HIS A 456 -8.68 -15.48 21.31
C HIS A 456 -8.70 -15.74 19.78
N LEU A 457 -7.60 -15.51 19.05
CA LEU A 457 -7.59 -15.57 17.57
C LEU A 457 -6.87 -16.80 16.97
N ALA A 458 -6.39 -17.74 17.79
CA ALA A 458 -5.67 -18.93 17.32
C ALA A 458 -6.41 -19.74 16.23
N LYS A 459 -7.76 -19.71 16.22
CA LYS A 459 -8.59 -20.39 15.20
C LYS A 459 -8.50 -19.77 13.80
N MET A 460 -7.97 -18.56 13.67
CA MET A 460 -7.84 -17.87 12.38
C MET A 460 -6.62 -18.33 11.57
N LYS A 461 -5.69 -19.05 12.20
CA LYS A 461 -4.44 -19.48 11.56
C LYS A 461 -4.70 -20.21 10.24
N GLY A 462 -4.12 -19.69 9.15
CA GLY A 462 -4.23 -20.28 7.81
C GLY A 462 -5.63 -20.20 7.19
N THR A 463 -6.56 -19.44 7.77
CA THR A 463 -7.91 -19.22 7.24
C THR A 463 -7.97 -17.93 6.42
N ARG A 464 -9.04 -17.74 5.64
CA ARG A 464 -9.22 -16.55 4.78
C ARG A 464 -10.45 -15.74 5.17
N THR A 465 -10.38 -14.43 4.94
CA THR A 465 -11.47 -13.48 5.07
C THR A 465 -12.53 -13.72 3.98
N PHE A 466 -13.68 -13.04 4.09
CA PHE A 466 -14.72 -13.07 3.06
C PHE A 466 -14.22 -12.54 1.69
N ASP A 467 -13.28 -11.59 1.71
CA ASP A 467 -12.61 -11.04 0.52
C ASP A 467 -11.34 -11.82 0.13
N LYS A 468 -11.19 -13.05 0.62
CA LYS A 468 -10.13 -14.03 0.30
C LYS A 468 -8.72 -13.69 0.82
N ARG A 469 -8.55 -12.65 1.63
CA ARG A 469 -7.26 -12.33 2.27
C ARG A 469 -6.89 -13.38 3.31
N LEU A 470 -5.63 -13.71 3.44
CA LEU A 470 -5.11 -14.58 4.50
C LEU A 470 -5.19 -13.85 5.84
N TRP A 471 -5.93 -14.42 6.80
CA TRP A 471 -6.09 -13.80 8.12
C TRP A 471 -4.77 -13.61 8.87
N ASP A 472 -3.76 -14.44 8.58
CA ASP A 472 -2.44 -14.34 9.22
C ASP A 472 -1.79 -12.96 9.04
N ASP A 473 -2.05 -12.29 7.91
CA ASP A 473 -1.46 -11.00 7.53
C ASP A 473 -2.36 -9.80 7.78
N VAL A 474 -3.64 -10.07 8.08
CA VAL A 474 -4.59 -9.00 8.35
C VAL A 474 -4.25 -8.38 9.71
N LYS A 475 -4.21 -7.05 9.74
CA LYS A 475 -3.84 -6.28 10.93
C LYS A 475 -5.05 -5.70 11.67
N GLY A 476 -6.25 -6.19 11.43
CA GLY A 476 -7.49 -5.70 12.05
C GLY A 476 -8.58 -6.76 12.04
N CYS A 477 -9.25 -6.94 13.17
CA CYS A 477 -10.42 -7.79 13.25
C CYS A 477 -11.36 -7.24 14.32
N GLY A 478 -12.55 -6.83 13.91
CA GLY A 478 -13.60 -6.37 14.81
C GLY A 478 -14.33 -7.53 15.50
N GLY A 479 -15.23 -7.16 16.41
CA GLY A 479 -16.11 -8.09 17.13
C GLY A 479 -15.93 -8.06 18.64
N PHE A 480 -16.36 -9.13 19.31
CA PHE A 480 -16.33 -9.19 20.78
C PHE A 480 -14.91 -9.06 21.36
N ASN A 481 -13.95 -9.75 20.75
CA ASN A 481 -12.51 -9.57 20.99
C ASN A 481 -11.90 -8.91 19.76
N SER A 482 -11.81 -7.59 19.79
CA SER A 482 -11.32 -6.79 18.67
C SER A 482 -9.81 -6.67 18.68
N THR A 483 -9.21 -6.47 17.52
CA THR A 483 -7.77 -6.25 17.36
C THR A 483 -7.47 -5.24 16.27
N SER A 484 -6.39 -4.48 16.42
CA SER A 484 -5.83 -3.65 15.35
C SER A 484 -4.30 -3.57 15.44
N GLY A 485 -3.63 -3.26 14.33
CA GLY A 485 -2.16 -3.29 14.23
C GLY A 485 -1.52 -2.01 14.74
N SER A 486 -0.63 -2.13 15.73
CA SER A 486 0.04 -0.99 16.38
C SER A 486 0.83 -0.09 15.42
N ASP A 487 1.36 -0.62 14.32
CA ASP A 487 2.13 0.16 13.34
C ASP A 487 1.26 0.90 12.34
N TRP A 488 0.08 0.35 12.05
CA TRP A 488 -0.89 0.99 11.18
C TRP A 488 -1.53 2.18 11.91
N GLU A 489 -1.72 2.09 13.23
CA GLU A 489 -2.21 3.23 14.02
C GLU A 489 -1.33 4.48 13.89
N LYS A 490 -0.02 4.33 13.68
CA LYS A 490 0.87 5.48 13.47
C LYS A 490 0.49 6.29 12.23
N ASP A 491 -0.26 5.71 11.29
CA ASP A 491 -0.79 6.44 10.14
C ASP A 491 -1.84 7.48 10.53
N VAL A 492 -2.50 7.33 11.70
CA VAL A 492 -3.42 8.33 12.27
C VAL A 492 -2.74 9.68 12.49
N LYS A 493 -1.47 9.67 12.87
CA LYS A 493 -0.66 10.90 13.03
C LYS A 493 -0.58 11.69 11.72
N TYR A 494 -0.51 10.97 10.61
CA TYR A 494 -0.49 11.53 9.26
C TYR A 494 -1.91 11.68 8.70
N HIS A 495 -2.93 11.69 9.57
CA HIS A 495 -4.35 11.84 9.22
C HIS A 495 -4.86 10.79 8.22
N ARG A 496 -4.13 9.67 8.04
CA ARG A 496 -4.51 8.56 7.17
C ARG A 496 -5.50 7.64 7.90
N PHE A 497 -5.86 6.52 7.27
CA PHE A 497 -6.84 5.55 7.79
C PHE A 497 -6.66 5.24 9.28
N ASN A 498 -7.74 5.43 10.06
CA ASN A 498 -7.75 5.15 11.49
C ASN A 498 -8.31 3.77 11.79
N VAL A 499 -7.43 2.78 11.83
CA VAL A 499 -7.83 1.37 12.03
C VAL A 499 -8.32 1.08 13.45
N VAL A 500 -7.81 1.73 14.53
CA VAL A 500 -8.44 1.61 15.87
C VAL A 500 -9.90 2.05 15.78
N ALA A 501 -10.18 3.22 15.18
CA ALA A 501 -11.54 3.76 15.16
C ALA A 501 -12.50 2.84 14.37
N HIS A 502 -12.03 2.31 13.25
CA HIS A 502 -12.78 1.36 12.42
C HIS A 502 -13.12 0.08 13.19
N GLU A 503 -12.12 -0.59 13.77
CA GLU A 503 -12.34 -1.84 14.51
C GLU A 503 -13.12 -1.62 15.81
N PHE A 504 -12.92 -0.47 16.46
CA PHE A 504 -13.70 -0.08 17.65
C PHE A 504 -15.17 0.14 17.30
N ALA A 505 -15.48 0.70 16.11
CA ALA A 505 -16.84 0.82 15.64
C ALA A 505 -17.50 -0.56 15.43
N HIS A 506 -16.75 -1.56 14.95
CA HIS A 506 -17.20 -2.94 14.87
C HIS A 506 -17.57 -3.54 16.23
N GLN A 507 -16.76 -3.24 17.23
CA GLN A 507 -17.05 -3.64 18.59
C GLN A 507 -18.32 -2.95 19.12
N VAL A 508 -18.45 -1.64 18.93
CA VAL A 508 -19.59 -0.85 19.43
C VAL A 508 -20.91 -1.29 18.80
N HIS A 509 -20.97 -1.49 17.47
CA HIS A 509 -22.24 -1.82 16.83
C HIS A 509 -22.82 -3.16 17.32
N SER A 510 -21.97 -4.07 17.80
CA SER A 510 -22.41 -5.35 18.36
C SER A 510 -23.33 -5.17 19.59
N PHE A 511 -23.14 -4.07 20.34
CA PHE A 511 -23.86 -3.75 21.57
C PHE A 511 -24.88 -2.62 21.44
N LEU A 512 -25.04 -2.04 20.25
CA LEU A 512 -26.07 -1.02 20.03
C LEU A 512 -27.48 -1.61 20.25
N PRO A 513 -28.41 -0.81 20.83
CA PRO A 513 -29.83 -1.11 20.83
C PRO A 513 -30.35 -1.41 19.43
N GLU A 514 -31.36 -2.28 19.36
CA GLU A 514 -31.93 -2.75 18.09
C GLU A 514 -32.43 -1.61 17.20
N GLU A 515 -32.98 -0.54 17.79
CA GLU A 515 -33.47 0.59 17.01
C GLU A 515 -32.35 1.40 16.36
N LEU A 516 -31.18 1.48 16.99
CA LEU A 516 -30.00 2.10 16.37
C LEU A 516 -29.42 1.22 15.25
N LYS A 517 -29.45 -0.11 15.43
CA LYS A 517 -29.05 -1.07 14.38
C LYS A 517 -29.95 -0.97 13.15
N LYS A 518 -31.28 -0.89 13.34
CA LYS A 518 -32.24 -0.66 12.24
C LYS A 518 -31.99 0.67 11.54
N GLU A 519 -31.64 1.72 12.29
CA GLU A 519 -31.32 3.02 11.70
C GLU A 519 -30.06 2.97 10.84
N ILE A 520 -28.99 2.31 11.30
CA ILE A 520 -27.78 2.06 10.49
C ILE A 520 -28.15 1.37 9.19
N LYS A 521 -28.98 0.31 9.26
CA LYS A 521 -29.44 -0.41 8.08
C LYS A 521 -30.27 0.47 7.13
N ARG A 522 -31.16 1.32 7.67
CA ARG A 522 -31.95 2.27 6.87
C ARG A 522 -31.02 3.23 6.12
N LEU A 523 -30.06 3.81 6.83
CA LEU A 523 -29.06 4.73 6.27
C LEU A 523 -28.23 4.06 5.18
N PHE A 524 -27.69 2.86 5.45
CA PHE A 524 -26.94 2.08 4.48
C PHE A 524 -27.73 1.79 3.19
N LEU A 525 -28.97 1.30 3.31
CA LEU A 525 -29.81 0.99 2.14
C LEU A 525 -30.11 2.25 1.32
N LYS A 526 -30.31 3.40 1.98
CA LYS A 526 -30.46 4.69 1.31
C LYS A 526 -29.16 5.08 0.60
N ALA A 527 -28.04 5.06 1.30
CA ALA A 527 -26.73 5.44 0.77
C ALA A 527 -26.33 4.60 -0.45
N LYS A 528 -26.59 3.28 -0.39
CA LYS A 528 -26.36 2.35 -1.49
C LYS A 528 -27.25 2.63 -2.70
N LYS A 529 -28.53 2.93 -2.48
CA LYS A 529 -29.47 3.32 -3.54
C LYS A 529 -29.05 4.63 -4.22
N GLU A 530 -28.54 5.58 -3.45
CA GLU A 530 -28.13 6.90 -3.93
C GLU A 530 -26.67 6.94 -4.42
N ARG A 531 -25.92 5.83 -4.30
CA ARG A 531 -24.49 5.71 -4.66
C ARG A 531 -23.60 6.72 -3.92
N ILE A 532 -23.91 6.97 -2.65
CA ILE A 532 -23.19 7.91 -1.78
C ILE A 532 -22.36 7.22 -0.68
N THR A 533 -22.22 5.89 -0.72
CA THR A 533 -21.31 5.16 0.19
C THR A 533 -19.88 5.66 0.01
N LEU A 534 -19.14 5.81 1.12
CA LEU A 534 -17.81 6.46 1.12
C LEU A 534 -16.82 5.74 0.19
N ASP A 535 -16.76 4.42 0.27
CA ASP A 535 -15.96 3.57 -0.61
C ASP A 535 -16.60 2.20 -0.85
N PHE A 536 -15.85 1.31 -1.50
CA PHE A 536 -16.22 -0.08 -1.77
C PHE A 536 -16.50 -0.90 -0.50
N TYR A 537 -15.75 -0.68 0.61
CA TYR A 537 -15.98 -1.39 1.86
C TYR A 537 -17.31 -0.94 2.48
N ALA A 538 -17.53 0.37 2.54
CA ALA A 538 -18.79 0.95 2.99
C ALA A 538 -19.99 0.54 2.11
N ASP A 539 -19.78 0.15 0.85
CA ASP A 539 -20.84 -0.38 -0.01
C ASP A 539 -21.18 -1.86 0.27
N PHE A 540 -20.28 -2.60 0.94
CA PHE A 540 -20.39 -4.05 1.10
C PHE A 540 -21.54 -4.47 2.03
N ASN A 541 -21.58 -3.94 3.26
CA ASN A 541 -22.65 -4.21 4.22
C ASN A 541 -22.84 -3.04 5.21
N GLU A 542 -23.93 -3.07 5.98
CA GLU A 542 -24.31 -2.00 6.90
C GLU A 542 -23.31 -1.74 8.05
N TRP A 543 -22.51 -2.74 8.42
CA TRP A 543 -21.53 -2.65 9.50
C TRP A 543 -20.23 -2.01 9.03
N GLU A 544 -19.75 -2.38 7.85
CA GLU A 544 -18.64 -1.71 7.18
C GLU A 544 -19.01 -0.25 6.88
N TYR A 545 -20.23 -0.01 6.38
CA TYR A 545 -20.78 1.33 6.20
C TYR A 545 -20.69 2.18 7.47
N PHE A 546 -21.11 1.62 8.60
CA PHE A 546 -21.02 2.29 9.89
C PHE A 546 -19.57 2.49 10.34
N ALA A 547 -18.72 1.46 10.26
CA ALA A 547 -17.33 1.52 10.71
C ALA A 547 -16.48 2.50 9.90
N VAL A 548 -16.62 2.49 8.57
CA VAL A 548 -15.99 3.48 7.67
C VAL A 548 -16.50 4.89 7.97
N GLY A 549 -17.80 5.05 8.26
CA GLY A 549 -18.34 6.34 8.69
C GLY A 549 -17.73 6.86 10.00
N VAL A 550 -17.58 5.99 11.01
CA VAL A 550 -16.97 6.37 12.29
C VAL A 550 -15.50 6.71 12.11
N GLU A 551 -14.77 5.91 11.33
CA GLU A 551 -13.38 6.19 10.94
C GLU A 551 -13.26 7.58 10.30
N ALA A 552 -14.09 7.86 9.30
CA ALA A 552 -14.16 9.16 8.64
C ALA A 552 -14.41 10.29 9.64
N TYR A 553 -15.29 10.06 10.62
CA TYR A 553 -15.68 11.08 11.60
C TYR A 553 -14.52 11.52 12.51
N VAL A 554 -13.49 10.69 12.71
CA VAL A 554 -12.35 11.00 13.59
C VAL A 554 -11.44 12.07 12.99
N SER A 555 -11.08 11.92 11.72
CA SER A 555 -10.14 12.81 11.02
C SER A 555 -10.88 13.97 10.37
N GLU A 556 -10.45 15.21 10.59
CA GLU A 556 -11.20 16.38 10.12
C GLU A 556 -11.13 16.57 8.60
N GLU A 557 -9.90 16.60 8.07
CA GLU A 557 -9.60 16.81 6.67
C GLU A 557 -8.45 15.91 6.21
N LYS A 558 -8.45 15.68 4.91
CA LYS A 558 -7.50 14.82 4.23
C LYS A 558 -6.23 15.61 3.96
N LEU A 559 -5.07 15.04 4.25
CA LEU A 559 -3.83 15.63 3.76
C LEU A 559 -3.72 15.36 2.26
N ALA A 560 -3.15 16.31 1.52
CA ALA A 560 -3.04 16.25 0.07
C ALA A 560 -2.17 15.07 -0.44
N ASP A 561 -1.48 14.36 0.45
CA ASP A 561 -0.67 13.19 0.14
C ASP A 561 -1.32 11.84 0.37
N GLN A 562 -2.54 11.87 0.90
CA GLN A 562 -3.23 10.66 1.29
C GLN A 562 -3.77 9.98 0.05
N LYS A 563 -3.27 8.76 -0.17
CA LYS A 563 -3.78 7.89 -1.22
C LYS A 563 -5.29 7.78 -1.11
N ILE A 564 -5.91 7.87 -2.26
CA ILE A 564 -7.34 7.94 -2.38
C ILE A 564 -7.92 6.52 -2.32
N GLY A 565 -8.90 6.32 -1.45
CA GLY A 565 -9.66 5.07 -1.27
C GLY A 565 -9.30 4.23 -0.04
N TYR A 566 -8.49 4.76 0.88
CA TYR A 566 -8.26 4.21 2.23
C TYR A 566 -8.09 5.37 3.21
N GLY A 567 -8.96 5.45 4.21
CA GLY A 567 -9.06 6.61 5.09
C GLY A 567 -9.95 7.68 4.49
N HIS A 568 -11.05 7.97 5.18
CA HIS A 568 -11.95 9.05 4.84
C HIS A 568 -11.89 10.11 5.92
N THR A 569 -12.51 11.23 5.66
CA THR A 569 -12.50 12.36 6.58
C THR A 569 -13.88 12.89 6.85
N ARG A 570 -13.99 13.63 7.94
CA ARG A 570 -15.24 14.19 8.44
C ARG A 570 -15.84 15.11 7.40
N ARG A 571 -15.01 15.85 6.67
CA ARG A 571 -15.43 16.72 5.57
C ARG A 571 -16.02 15.92 4.40
N GLU A 572 -15.39 14.82 3.99
CA GLU A 572 -15.91 13.93 2.95
C GLU A 572 -17.23 13.28 3.37
N LEU A 573 -17.29 12.76 4.61
CA LEU A 573 -18.50 12.18 5.17
C LEU A 573 -19.64 13.22 5.21
N LEU A 574 -19.37 14.44 5.69
CA LEU A 574 -20.38 15.49 5.75
C LEU A 574 -20.88 15.91 4.35
N GLY A 575 -19.99 15.93 3.36
CA GLY A 575 -20.34 16.29 1.98
C GLY A 575 -21.10 15.18 1.25
N LYS A 576 -20.73 13.92 1.46
CA LYS A 576 -21.27 12.77 0.74
C LYS A 576 -22.49 12.14 1.43
N ASP A 577 -22.44 12.00 2.75
CA ASP A 577 -23.50 11.37 3.57
C ASP A 577 -23.72 12.13 4.91
N PRO A 578 -24.40 13.29 4.85
CA PRO A 578 -24.66 14.10 6.04
C PRO A 578 -25.60 13.42 7.05
N GLU A 579 -26.41 12.44 6.65
CA GLU A 579 -27.26 11.69 7.57
C GLU A 579 -26.43 10.75 8.44
N LEU A 580 -25.50 9.99 7.85
CA LEU A 580 -24.56 9.17 8.61
C LEU A 580 -23.70 10.00 9.56
N TYR A 581 -23.19 11.15 9.09
CA TYR A 581 -22.48 12.11 9.94
C TYR A 581 -23.30 12.47 11.20
N ASN A 582 -24.56 12.88 11.00
CA ASN A 582 -25.43 13.31 12.10
C ASN A 582 -25.81 12.13 13.01
N PHE A 583 -25.98 10.94 12.46
CA PHE A 583 -26.20 9.72 13.22
C PHE A 583 -25.01 9.42 14.14
N ILE A 584 -23.79 9.38 13.62
CA ILE A 584 -22.57 9.13 14.41
C ILE A 584 -22.41 10.21 15.49
N LYS A 585 -22.57 11.48 15.12
CA LYS A 585 -22.56 12.60 16.08
C LYS A 585 -23.56 12.40 17.20
N SER A 586 -24.74 11.86 16.91
CA SER A 586 -25.77 11.60 17.93
C SER A 586 -25.42 10.46 18.89
N LEU A 587 -24.59 9.49 18.47
CA LEU A 587 -24.13 8.38 19.32
C LEU A 587 -23.20 8.83 20.44
N SER A 588 -22.51 9.96 20.27
CA SER A 588 -21.64 10.54 21.32
C SER A 588 -22.41 11.05 22.55
N ARG A 589 -23.75 11.12 22.50
CA ARG A 589 -24.58 11.57 23.63
C ARG A 589 -24.75 10.44 24.64
N LYS A 590 -24.44 10.70 25.92
CA LYS A 590 -24.51 9.73 27.03
C LYS A 590 -25.87 9.01 27.15
N GLU A 591 -26.97 9.69 26.80
CA GLU A 591 -28.34 9.16 26.87
C GLU A 591 -28.59 7.95 25.97
N ARG A 592 -27.74 7.71 24.96
CA ARG A 592 -27.88 6.58 24.01
C ARG A 592 -27.08 5.33 24.38
N CYS A 593 -26.43 5.32 25.54
CA CYS A 593 -25.59 4.20 26.02
C CYS A 593 -26.21 3.38 27.15
N LEU A 594 -27.37 3.80 27.67
CA LEU A 594 -28.05 3.17 28.82
C LEU A 594 -29.04 2.11 28.37
#